data_AF-A0A2G6J4S3-F1
#
_entry.id   AF-A0A2G6J4S3-F1
#
_cell.length_a   1.000
_cell.length_b   1.000
_cell.length_c   1.000
_cell.angle_alpha   90.00
_cell.angle_beta   90.00
_cell.angle_gamma   90.00
#
_symmetry.space_group_name_H-M   'P 1'
#
loop_
_entity.id
_entity.type
_entity.pdbx_description
1 polymer ?
#
loop_
_entity_poly.entity_id
_entity_poly.type
_entity_poly.pdbx_seq_one_letter_code
_entity_poly.pdbx_strand_id
1 'polypeptide(L)'
;MLACLLVACGEDASPGNGMPSTGAGLDQRAMRADLAPRRSALPSAPNASTAPIDQLDSPTAQLALAYHRRWVRGEIGLARRGLASLVGRDDAPDLLRARAALWLSEIAHLCGNKRAALEQLEVVKRLAGQDASLARQARERRARIVTRAPLADVRGPVPGSLRLGESPQVKAMIRRAEQQLVAFYRYVVRWRLESMDRTLLRKQALLGRAVARYEKVETLGGPAAKAAARFRIAAMYHHMAEALTSELPKELNKEQRRKSTRKLQGLSVAYLGRALSAYRAVARVAGGQRWKQLAQREAQSLGRLLGGEAKGKSKRR
;
A
#
# COMPACT_ATOMS: atom_id res chain seq x y z
N MET A 1 -55.82 23.97 -30.94
CA MET A 1 -55.40 22.97 -29.93
C MET A 1 -54.25 23.59 -29.13
N LEU A 2 -54.49 24.52 -28.19
CA LEU A 2 -54.89 24.34 -26.77
C LEU A 2 -53.94 23.36 -26.04
N ALA A 3 -53.23 23.65 -24.94
CA ALA A 3 -53.15 24.76 -23.97
C ALA A 3 -51.75 24.67 -23.27
N CYS A 4 -51.01 25.72 -22.87
CA CYS A 4 -51.20 26.75 -21.82
C CYS A 4 -51.24 26.25 -20.35
N LEU A 5 -50.25 26.69 -19.54
CA LEU A 5 -50.23 27.08 -18.10
C LEU A 5 -48.75 26.99 -17.60
N LEU A 6 -47.94 28.04 -17.47
CA LEU A 6 -47.94 29.18 -16.52
C LEU A 6 -48.27 28.80 -15.06
N VAL A 7 -47.33 29.04 -14.13
CA VAL A 7 -47.43 30.06 -13.05
C VAL A 7 -46.07 30.21 -12.36
N ALA A 8 -45.68 31.46 -12.13
CA ALA A 8 -44.56 31.92 -11.32
C ALA A 8 -45.08 32.59 -10.02
N CYS A 9 -44.13 32.78 -9.09
CA CYS A 9 -44.11 33.69 -7.94
C CYS A 9 -44.77 33.28 -6.62
N GLY A 10 -44.02 33.53 -5.54
CA GLY A 10 -44.41 33.45 -4.13
C GLY A 10 -43.20 33.69 -3.23
N GLU A 11 -42.89 34.96 -2.97
CA GLU A 11 -41.97 35.44 -1.93
C GLU A 11 -42.58 35.30 -0.52
N ASP A 12 -41.65 35.28 0.46
CA ASP A 12 -41.77 35.60 1.89
C ASP A 12 -42.64 34.76 2.84
N ALA A 13 -41.95 34.03 3.72
CA ALA A 13 -42.18 34.07 5.17
C ALA A 13 -41.03 33.38 5.94
N SER A 14 -40.18 34.15 6.60
CA SER A 14 -39.53 33.72 7.85
C SER A 14 -40.56 33.78 8.98
N PRO A 15 -40.55 32.78 9.88
CA PRO A 15 -40.13 33.10 11.23
C PRO A 15 -39.18 32.04 11.80
N GLY A 16 -38.23 32.52 12.62
CA GLY A 16 -37.24 31.68 13.27
C GLY A 16 -37.84 30.71 14.28
N ASN A 17 -37.13 29.61 14.51
CA ASN A 17 -37.00 29.02 15.84
C ASN A 17 -35.89 27.95 15.86
N GLY A 18 -34.96 28.13 16.79
CA GLY A 18 -34.30 27.08 17.57
C GLY A 18 -33.62 25.93 16.82
N MET A 19 -32.36 26.14 16.43
CA MET A 19 -31.40 25.03 16.27
C MET A 19 -30.78 24.72 17.64
N PRO A 20 -31.07 23.57 18.28
CA PRO A 20 -30.19 23.05 19.32
C PRO A 20 -28.92 22.51 18.65
N SER A 21 -27.79 23.21 18.85
CA SER A 21 -26.47 22.69 18.55
C SER A 21 -26.08 21.65 19.60
N THR A 22 -26.53 20.41 19.43
CA THR A 22 -26.11 19.29 20.27
C THR A 22 -25.33 18.27 19.47
N GLY A 23 -24.02 18.25 19.71
CA GLY A 23 -23.30 17.02 19.98
C GLY A 23 -23.14 16.01 18.84
N ALA A 24 -22.13 16.23 17.99
CA ALA A 24 -21.31 15.14 17.48
C ALA A 24 -19.93 15.69 17.05
N GLY A 25 -19.27 16.39 17.97
CA GLY A 25 -17.82 16.50 17.94
C GLY A 25 -17.25 15.09 18.15
N LEU A 26 -17.17 14.31 17.08
CA LEU A 26 -16.41 13.07 17.06
C LEU A 26 -15.00 13.41 17.52
N ASP A 27 -14.71 12.93 18.71
CA ASP A 27 -13.54 13.22 19.50
C ASP A 27 -12.26 12.85 18.72
N GLN A 28 -11.75 13.81 17.95
CA GLN A 28 -10.52 13.66 17.16
C GLN A 28 -9.30 13.44 18.07
N ARG A 29 -9.42 13.70 19.37
CA ARG A 29 -8.39 13.38 20.38
C ARG A 29 -8.38 11.89 20.75
N ALA A 30 -9.53 11.22 20.81
CA ALA A 30 -9.59 9.78 21.08
C ALA A 30 -8.99 8.94 19.94
N MET A 31 -9.22 9.31 18.67
CA MET A 31 -8.52 8.67 17.54
C MET A 31 -7.01 8.94 17.51
N ARG A 32 -6.52 10.05 18.09
CA ARG A 32 -5.08 10.34 18.21
C ARG A 32 -4.41 9.53 19.32
N ALA A 33 -5.11 9.23 20.41
CA ALA A 33 -4.56 8.50 21.55
C ALA A 33 -4.22 7.03 21.20
N ASP A 34 -5.05 6.39 20.36
CA ASP A 34 -4.84 5.00 19.93
C ASP A 34 -3.95 4.86 18.67
N LEU A 35 -3.64 5.98 18.02
CA LEU A 35 -2.74 6.09 16.86
C LEU A 35 -1.38 6.72 17.19
N ALA A 36 -1.17 7.13 18.45
CA ALA A 36 0.14 7.58 18.91
C ALA A 36 1.08 6.36 18.99
N PRO A 37 2.22 6.33 18.27
CA PRO A 37 3.19 5.29 18.48
C PRO A 37 3.68 5.40 19.93
N ARG A 38 3.49 4.34 20.73
CA ARG A 38 4.29 4.16 21.95
C ARG A 38 5.73 4.42 21.54
N ARG A 39 6.36 5.46 22.10
CA ARG A 39 7.78 5.74 21.95
C ARG A 39 8.54 4.59 22.60
N SER A 40 8.69 3.49 21.88
CA SER A 40 9.80 2.58 22.10
C SER A 40 11.02 3.34 21.60
N ALA A 41 11.90 3.74 22.52
CA ALA A 41 13.22 4.24 22.16
C ALA A 41 13.87 3.18 21.25
N LEU A 42 13.93 3.47 19.96
CA LEU A 42 14.61 2.62 18.99
C LEU A 42 16.10 2.69 19.34
N PRO A 43 16.77 1.56 19.64
CA PRO A 43 18.22 1.57 19.73
C PRO A 43 18.76 1.98 18.36
N SER A 44 19.58 3.03 18.35
CA SER A 44 20.33 3.46 17.17
C SER A 44 21.01 2.25 16.54
N ALA A 45 20.61 1.90 15.31
CA ALA A 45 21.22 0.79 14.59
C ALA A 45 22.70 1.12 14.32
N PRO A 46 23.65 0.22 14.62
CA PRO A 46 25.04 0.42 14.27
C PRO A 46 25.21 0.39 12.75
N ASN A 47 26.13 1.21 12.24
CA ASN A 47 26.42 1.44 10.83
C ASN A 47 26.51 0.12 10.02
N ALA A 48 25.51 -0.16 9.19
CA ALA A 48 25.48 -1.32 8.28
C ALA A 48 25.66 -0.88 6.82
N SER A 49 26.72 -1.43 6.21
CA SER A 49 27.29 -1.25 4.88
C SER A 49 26.68 -0.17 3.96
N THR A 50 27.51 0.83 3.67
CA THR A 50 27.35 1.85 2.62
C THR A 50 27.77 1.37 1.23
N ALA A 51 28.16 0.09 1.06
CA ALA A 51 28.71 -0.41 -0.20
C ALA A 51 27.80 -0.12 -1.40
N PRO A 52 28.28 0.54 -2.47
CA PRO A 52 27.58 0.67 -3.74
C PRO A 52 26.99 -0.66 -4.24
N ILE A 53 25.85 -0.63 -4.93
CA ILE A 53 25.25 -1.87 -5.48
C ILE A 53 26.19 -2.54 -6.49
N ASP A 54 27.02 -1.75 -7.16
CA ASP A 54 27.96 -2.22 -8.18
C ASP A 54 29.17 -2.98 -7.60
N GLN A 55 29.32 -3.03 -6.26
CA GLN A 55 30.38 -3.77 -5.56
C GLN A 55 29.98 -5.16 -5.08
N LEU A 56 28.77 -5.63 -5.42
CA LEU A 56 28.37 -7.02 -5.14
C LEU A 56 28.61 -7.88 -6.37
N ASP A 57 29.40 -8.94 -6.20
CA ASP A 57 29.83 -9.83 -7.31
C ASP A 57 28.68 -10.64 -7.92
N SER A 58 27.57 -10.81 -7.19
CA SER A 58 26.43 -11.60 -7.66
C SER A 58 25.24 -10.72 -8.08
N PRO A 59 24.72 -10.86 -9.33
CA PRO A 59 23.47 -10.24 -9.78
C PRO A 59 22.27 -10.49 -8.84
N THR A 60 22.19 -11.69 -8.24
CA THR A 60 21.16 -12.04 -7.25
C THR A 60 21.30 -11.24 -5.97
N ALA A 61 22.54 -11.03 -5.50
CA ALA A 61 22.81 -10.22 -4.31
C ALA A 61 22.47 -8.74 -4.57
N GLN A 62 22.74 -8.23 -5.77
CA GLN A 62 22.34 -6.87 -6.18
C GLN A 62 20.82 -6.69 -6.19
N LEU A 63 20.08 -7.66 -6.74
CA LEU A 63 18.62 -7.64 -6.71
C LEU A 63 18.09 -7.65 -5.26
N ALA A 64 18.63 -8.50 -4.40
CA ALA A 64 18.27 -8.56 -2.98
C ALA A 64 18.61 -7.25 -2.23
N LEU A 65 19.77 -6.64 -2.51
CA LEU A 65 20.16 -5.36 -1.91
C LEU A 65 19.25 -4.21 -2.39
N ALA A 66 18.92 -4.15 -3.68
CA ALA A 66 18.01 -3.14 -4.20
C ALA A 66 16.61 -3.27 -3.60
N TYR A 67 16.14 -4.50 -3.43
CA TYR A 67 14.92 -4.80 -2.68
C TYR A 67 15.01 -4.26 -1.25
N HIS A 68 16.06 -4.63 -0.51
CA HIS A 68 16.26 -4.21 0.87
C HIS A 68 16.34 -2.68 0.98
N ARG A 69 17.06 -2.01 0.09
CA ARG A 69 17.14 -0.55 0.05
C ARG A 69 15.79 0.09 -0.14
N ARG A 70 14.97 -0.39 -1.08
CA ARG A 70 13.63 0.16 -1.30
C ARG A 70 12.69 -0.11 -0.14
N TRP A 71 12.55 -1.38 0.24
CA TRP A 71 11.45 -1.83 1.08
C TRP A 71 11.78 -1.85 2.56
N VAL A 72 13.06 -1.98 2.92
CA VAL A 72 13.52 -1.94 4.32
C VAL A 72 14.08 -0.57 4.65
N ARG A 73 14.95 -0.02 3.80
CA ARG A 73 15.62 1.28 4.06
C ARG A 73 14.91 2.49 3.44
N GLY A 74 13.83 2.34 2.67
CA GLY A 74 13.18 3.49 2.00
C GLY A 74 14.12 4.32 1.09
N GLU A 75 15.26 3.76 0.70
CA GLU A 75 16.30 4.39 -0.11
C GLU A 75 15.97 4.21 -1.61
N ILE A 76 14.81 4.72 -2.05
CA ILE A 76 14.30 4.51 -3.41
C ILE A 76 15.30 4.93 -4.49
N GLY A 77 15.99 6.06 -4.32
CA GLY A 77 16.97 6.52 -5.31
C GLY A 77 18.15 5.54 -5.49
N LEU A 78 18.63 4.94 -4.39
CA LEU A 78 19.69 3.93 -4.44
C LEU A 78 19.18 2.61 -5.02
N ALA A 79 17.97 2.19 -4.64
CA ALA A 79 17.34 0.99 -5.19
C ALA A 79 17.13 1.14 -6.71
N ARG A 80 16.61 2.27 -7.17
CA ARG A 80 16.40 2.57 -8.60
C ARG A 80 17.70 2.51 -9.37
N ARG A 81 18.78 3.11 -8.86
CA ARG A 81 20.11 3.05 -9.52
C ARG A 81 20.63 1.62 -9.64
N GLY A 82 20.56 0.84 -8.56
CA GLY A 82 21.04 -0.54 -8.61
C GLY A 82 20.22 -1.45 -9.51
N LEU A 83 18.90 -1.30 -9.53
CA LEU A 83 18.06 -2.03 -10.48
C LEU A 83 18.36 -1.64 -11.92
N ALA A 84 18.59 -0.35 -12.19
CA ALA A 84 18.94 0.12 -13.53
C ALA A 84 20.31 -0.42 -13.98
N SER A 85 21.30 -0.41 -13.09
CA SER A 85 22.61 -1.04 -13.29
C SER A 85 22.44 -2.53 -13.64
N LEU A 86 21.69 -3.28 -12.81
CA LEU A 86 21.42 -4.70 -13.03
C LEU A 86 20.69 -5.00 -14.35
N VAL A 87 19.75 -4.16 -14.78
CA VAL A 87 19.09 -4.31 -16.09
C VAL A 87 20.07 -4.12 -17.25
N GLY A 88 21.02 -3.19 -17.11
CA GLY A 88 22.03 -2.88 -18.13
C GLY A 88 23.21 -3.85 -18.18
N ARG A 89 23.30 -4.82 -17.26
CA ARG A 89 24.39 -5.80 -17.21
C ARG A 89 24.16 -6.95 -18.18
N ASP A 90 25.09 -7.14 -19.12
CA ASP A 90 25.01 -8.22 -20.11
C ASP A 90 25.45 -9.58 -19.56
N ASP A 91 26.21 -9.59 -18.46
CA ASP A 91 26.63 -10.79 -17.74
C ASP A 91 25.53 -11.33 -16.79
N ALA A 92 24.46 -10.58 -16.57
CA ALA A 92 23.37 -10.98 -15.69
C ALA A 92 22.34 -11.86 -16.44
N PRO A 93 21.86 -12.98 -15.84
CA PRO A 93 20.79 -13.78 -16.43
C PRO A 93 19.56 -12.96 -16.81
N ASP A 94 19.02 -13.17 -18.00
CA ASP A 94 17.89 -12.42 -18.54
C ASP A 94 16.66 -12.40 -17.61
N LEU A 95 16.38 -13.51 -16.92
CA LEU A 95 15.29 -13.58 -15.95
C LEU A 95 15.51 -12.65 -14.74
N LEU A 96 16.75 -12.46 -14.29
CA LEU A 96 17.08 -11.51 -13.22
C LEU A 96 16.95 -10.07 -13.70
N ARG A 97 17.45 -9.77 -14.91
CA ARG A 97 17.29 -8.47 -15.56
C ARG A 97 15.80 -8.13 -15.78
N ALA A 98 15.01 -9.09 -16.25
CA ALA A 98 13.56 -8.97 -16.40
C ALA A 98 12.87 -8.67 -15.06
N ARG A 99 13.27 -9.35 -13.98
CA ARG A 99 12.70 -9.09 -12.65
C ARG A 99 13.09 -7.71 -12.11
N ALA A 100 14.33 -7.27 -12.35
CA ALA A 100 14.78 -5.93 -12.02
C ALA A 100 13.99 -4.84 -12.78
N ALA A 101 13.78 -5.04 -14.09
CA ALA A 101 12.96 -4.15 -14.93
C ALA A 101 11.50 -4.11 -14.46
N LEU A 102 10.92 -5.24 -14.06
CA LEU A 102 9.57 -5.29 -13.49
C LEU A 102 9.46 -4.43 -12.21
N TRP A 103 10.48 -4.44 -11.37
CA TRP A 103 10.53 -3.60 -10.16
C TRP A 103 10.78 -2.13 -10.48
N LEU A 104 11.62 -1.81 -11.48
CA LEU A 104 11.80 -0.43 -11.97
C LEU A 104 10.49 0.14 -12.51
N SER A 105 9.72 -0.65 -13.25
CA SER A 105 8.39 -0.28 -13.72
C SER A 105 7.50 0.14 -12.56
N GLU A 106 7.52 -0.63 -11.48
CA GLU A 106 6.74 -0.33 -10.27
C GLU A 106 7.22 0.94 -9.56
N ILE A 107 8.53 1.14 -9.40
CA ILE A 107 9.08 2.40 -8.84
C ILE A 107 8.60 3.58 -9.68
N ALA A 108 8.77 3.51 -11.01
CA ALA A 108 8.39 4.57 -11.92
C ALA A 108 6.89 4.89 -11.84
N HIS A 109 6.05 3.86 -11.76
CA HIS A 109 4.60 4.02 -11.62
C HIS A 109 4.23 4.73 -10.32
N LEU A 110 4.80 4.31 -9.18
CA LEU A 110 4.56 4.94 -7.87
C LEU A 110 5.05 6.40 -7.82
N CYS A 111 6.16 6.70 -8.52
CA CYS A 111 6.66 8.06 -8.70
C CYS A 111 5.82 8.89 -9.71
N GLY A 112 4.79 8.31 -10.33
CA GLY A 112 3.92 8.99 -11.29
C GLY A 112 4.48 9.10 -12.72
N ASN A 113 5.64 8.50 -13.00
CA ASN A 113 6.23 8.47 -14.34
C ASN A 113 5.71 7.27 -15.12
N LYS A 114 4.51 7.42 -15.70
CA LYS A 114 3.84 6.36 -16.47
C LYS A 114 4.65 5.91 -17.69
N ARG A 115 5.29 6.85 -18.39
CA ARG A 115 6.09 6.55 -19.59
C ARG A 115 7.25 5.63 -19.24
N ALA A 116 8.06 6.01 -18.26
CA ALA A 116 9.16 5.16 -17.79
C ALA A 116 8.66 3.81 -17.26
N ALA A 117 7.50 3.79 -16.59
CA ALA A 117 6.91 2.54 -16.12
C ALA A 117 6.57 1.58 -17.28
N LEU A 118 6.02 2.09 -18.38
CA LEU A 118 5.69 1.30 -19.57
C LEU A 118 6.94 0.87 -20.35
N GLU A 119 7.93 1.74 -20.50
CA GLU A 119 9.21 1.43 -21.14
C GLU A 119 9.90 0.24 -20.46
N GLN A 120 9.88 0.20 -19.12
CA GLN A 120 10.42 -0.95 -18.37
C GLN A 120 9.63 -2.24 -18.59
N LEU A 121 8.32 -2.19 -18.84
CA LEU A 121 7.54 -3.40 -19.16
C LEU A 121 7.87 -3.95 -20.55
N GLU A 122 8.27 -3.11 -21.51
CA GLU A 122 8.80 -3.59 -22.80
C GLU A 122 10.16 -4.29 -22.61
N VAL A 123 10.98 -3.83 -21.67
CA VAL A 123 12.21 -4.53 -21.27
C VAL A 123 11.88 -5.90 -20.68
N VAL A 124 10.90 -5.99 -19.77
CA VAL A 124 10.43 -7.29 -19.23
C VAL A 124 9.94 -8.21 -20.35
N LYS A 125 9.17 -7.69 -21.31
CA LYS A 125 8.64 -8.48 -22.42
C LYS A 125 9.74 -9.10 -23.28
N ARG A 126 10.83 -8.35 -23.53
CA ARG A 126 12.00 -8.85 -24.29
C ARG A 126 12.79 -9.90 -23.52
N LEU A 127 13.02 -9.68 -22.22
CA LEU A 127 13.93 -10.49 -21.40
C LEU A 127 13.27 -11.71 -20.73
N ALA A 128 11.94 -11.71 -20.54
CA ALA A 128 11.27 -12.80 -19.82
C ALA A 128 11.26 -14.14 -20.59
N GLY A 129 11.54 -14.12 -21.89
CA GLY A 129 11.52 -15.32 -22.74
C GLY A 129 10.22 -16.11 -22.59
N GLN A 130 10.34 -17.38 -22.20
CA GLN A 130 9.21 -18.29 -21.98
C GLN A 130 8.63 -18.26 -20.55
N ASP A 131 9.12 -17.40 -19.64
CA ASP A 131 8.59 -17.31 -18.26
C ASP A 131 7.16 -16.72 -18.27
N ALA A 132 6.17 -17.62 -18.27
CA ALA A 132 4.76 -17.28 -18.27
C ALA A 132 4.33 -16.47 -17.02
N SER A 133 5.02 -16.64 -15.88
CA SER A 133 4.72 -15.93 -14.64
C SER A 133 5.15 -14.46 -14.74
N LEU A 134 6.36 -14.18 -15.23
CA LEU A 134 6.84 -12.82 -15.47
C LEU A 134 6.04 -12.13 -16.57
N ALA A 135 5.75 -12.83 -17.67
CA ALA A 135 4.91 -12.31 -18.74
C ALA A 135 3.51 -11.94 -18.24
N ARG A 136 2.89 -12.78 -17.39
CA ARG A 136 1.61 -12.46 -16.75
C ARG A 136 1.71 -11.25 -15.85
N GLN A 137 2.73 -11.18 -14.99
CA GLN A 137 2.95 -10.03 -14.11
C GLN A 137 3.14 -8.72 -14.90
N ALA A 138 3.89 -8.76 -16.01
CA ALA A 138 4.08 -7.60 -16.89
C ALA A 138 2.77 -7.17 -17.57
N ARG A 139 1.97 -8.11 -18.08
CA ARG A 139 0.64 -7.81 -18.66
C ARG A 139 -0.30 -7.23 -17.63
N GLU A 140 -0.39 -7.84 -16.45
CA GLU A 140 -1.18 -7.33 -15.34
C GLU A 140 -0.76 -5.91 -15.01
N ARG A 141 0.55 -5.64 -14.86
CA ARG A 141 1.11 -4.32 -14.56
C ARG A 141 0.82 -3.28 -15.65
N ARG A 142 0.97 -3.65 -16.93
CA ARG A 142 0.64 -2.79 -18.07
C ARG A 142 -0.82 -2.40 -18.02
N ALA A 143 -1.71 -3.36 -17.79
CA ALA A 143 -3.14 -3.07 -17.64
C ALA A 143 -3.37 -2.05 -16.51
N ARG A 144 -2.66 -2.14 -15.37
CA ARG A 144 -2.75 -1.16 -14.26
C ARG A 144 -2.31 0.25 -14.67
N ILE A 145 -1.26 0.37 -15.47
CA ILE A 145 -0.68 1.67 -15.84
C ILE A 145 -1.52 2.35 -16.94
N VAL A 146 -1.95 1.57 -17.94
CA VAL A 146 -2.67 2.04 -19.14
C VAL A 146 -4.12 2.35 -18.82
N THR A 147 -4.81 1.46 -18.11
CA THR A 147 -6.17 1.77 -17.69
C THR A 147 -6.12 2.83 -16.58
N ARG A 148 -6.93 3.88 -16.68
CA ARG A 148 -7.35 4.67 -15.50
C ARG A 148 -8.25 3.82 -14.57
N ALA A 149 -8.18 2.49 -14.66
CA ALA A 149 -9.06 1.61 -13.92
C ALA A 149 -8.76 1.77 -12.43
N PRO A 150 -9.82 1.89 -11.63
CA PRO A 150 -9.70 2.11 -10.21
C PRO A 150 -9.04 0.85 -9.63
N LEU A 151 -8.00 1.01 -8.80
CA LEU A 151 -7.62 -0.01 -7.79
C LEU A 151 -6.79 -1.20 -8.24
N ALA A 152 -6.11 -1.14 -9.38
CA ALA A 152 -5.36 -2.30 -9.86
C ALA A 152 -4.17 -2.75 -8.97
N ASP A 153 -3.75 -1.93 -7.99
CA ASP A 153 -2.76 -2.27 -6.95
C ASP A 153 -3.36 -2.76 -5.62
N VAL A 154 -4.66 -3.09 -5.60
CA VAL A 154 -5.25 -3.74 -4.42
C VAL A 154 -4.71 -5.17 -4.32
N ARG A 155 -4.02 -5.48 -3.22
CA ARG A 155 -3.65 -6.86 -2.90
C ARG A 155 -4.92 -7.70 -2.69
N GLY A 156 -4.97 -8.85 -3.37
CA GLY A 156 -6.11 -9.76 -3.38
C GLY A 156 -7.05 -9.58 -4.58
N PRO A 157 -8.23 -10.22 -4.57
CA PRO A 157 -9.26 -10.07 -5.60
C PRO A 157 -9.67 -8.61 -5.84
N VAL A 158 -10.28 -8.30 -6.98
CA VAL A 158 -10.72 -6.93 -7.30
C VAL A 158 -11.88 -6.53 -6.38
N PRO A 159 -11.95 -5.28 -5.87
CA PRO A 159 -13.14 -4.81 -5.15
C PRO A 159 -14.40 -4.99 -6.00
N GLY A 160 -15.48 -5.47 -5.40
CA GLY A 160 -16.73 -5.84 -6.07
C GLY A 160 -16.76 -7.29 -6.54
N SER A 161 -15.63 -8.01 -6.53
CA SER A 161 -15.55 -9.41 -6.97
C SER A 161 -15.83 -10.42 -5.86
N LEU A 162 -16.15 -9.98 -4.64
CA LEU A 162 -16.44 -10.84 -3.50
C LEU A 162 -17.81 -11.51 -3.67
N ARG A 163 -17.83 -12.70 -4.27
CA ARG A 163 -19.02 -13.57 -4.31
C ARG A 163 -19.00 -14.51 -3.12
N LEU A 164 -19.54 -14.03 -2.00
CA LEU A 164 -19.72 -14.82 -0.79
C LEU A 164 -21.20 -15.17 -0.66
N GLY A 165 -21.51 -16.41 -0.25
CA GLY A 165 -22.88 -16.91 -0.02
C GLY A 165 -23.55 -16.30 1.22
N GLU A 166 -23.35 -15.00 1.43
CA GLU A 166 -23.72 -14.26 2.64
C GLU A 166 -25.13 -13.68 2.53
N SER A 167 -25.69 -13.31 3.68
CA SER A 167 -26.98 -12.61 3.76
C SER A 167 -26.94 -11.26 3.01
N PRO A 168 -28.10 -10.73 2.57
CA PRO A 168 -28.18 -9.43 1.89
C PRO A 168 -27.58 -8.28 2.71
N GLN A 169 -27.74 -8.32 4.04
CA GLN A 169 -27.18 -7.33 4.96
C GLN A 169 -25.64 -7.34 4.93
N VAL A 170 -25.01 -8.52 5.05
CA VAL A 170 -23.55 -8.65 5.00
C VAL A 170 -23.01 -8.26 3.62
N LYS A 171 -23.70 -8.62 2.53
CA LYS A 171 -23.36 -8.15 1.18
C LYS A 171 -23.39 -6.62 1.07
N ALA A 172 -24.39 -5.95 1.66
CA ALA A 172 -24.45 -4.49 1.69
C ALA A 172 -23.28 -3.88 2.51
N MET A 173 -22.90 -4.51 3.62
CA MET A 173 -21.74 -4.09 4.41
C MET A 173 -20.43 -4.23 3.64
N ILE A 174 -20.23 -5.36 2.93
CA ILE A 174 -19.08 -5.59 2.06
C ILE A 174 -18.99 -4.51 0.99
N ARG A 175 -20.09 -4.21 0.29
CA ARG A 175 -20.10 -3.14 -0.72
C ARG A 175 -19.68 -1.79 -0.15
N ARG A 176 -20.19 -1.41 1.02
CA ARG A 176 -19.80 -0.16 1.71
C ARG A 176 -18.33 -0.17 2.13
N ALA A 177 -17.81 -1.31 2.58
CA ALA A 177 -16.40 -1.47 2.92
C ALA A 177 -15.50 -1.34 1.66
N GLU A 178 -15.92 -1.94 0.55
CA GLU A 178 -15.22 -1.85 -0.73
C GLU A 178 -15.21 -0.43 -1.30
N GLN A 179 -16.28 0.36 -1.12
CA GLN A 179 -16.26 1.79 -1.49
C GLN A 179 -15.18 2.58 -0.71
N GLN A 180 -15.01 2.31 0.58
CA GLN A 180 -13.96 2.94 1.38
C GLN A 180 -12.57 2.42 1.01
N LEU A 181 -12.45 1.12 0.70
CA LEU A 181 -11.25 0.53 0.12
C LEU A 181 -10.86 1.28 -1.16
N VAL A 182 -11.84 1.55 -2.03
CA VAL A 182 -11.62 2.27 -3.28
C VAL A 182 -11.00 3.64 -3.00
N ALA A 183 -11.61 4.39 -2.08
CA ALA A 183 -11.13 5.72 -1.72
C ALA A 183 -9.69 5.69 -1.15
N PHE A 184 -9.38 4.71 -0.30
CA PHE A 184 -8.05 4.52 0.26
C PHE A 184 -6.98 4.28 -0.82
N TYR A 185 -7.20 3.35 -1.73
CA TYR A 185 -6.21 3.00 -2.76
C TYR A 185 -6.12 4.05 -3.89
N ARG A 186 -7.18 4.78 -4.20
CA ARG A 186 -7.12 5.89 -5.16
C ARG A 186 -6.28 7.07 -4.67
N TYR A 187 -6.15 7.23 -3.36
CA TYR A 187 -5.34 8.31 -2.79
C TYR A 187 -3.86 7.95 -2.82
N VAL A 188 -3.13 8.49 -3.79
CA VAL A 188 -1.67 8.31 -3.93
C VAL A 188 -0.95 9.33 -3.06
N VAL A 189 -0.07 8.86 -2.18
CA VAL A 189 0.79 9.73 -1.38
C VAL A 189 1.84 10.33 -2.31
N ARG A 190 1.79 11.66 -2.46
CA ARG A 190 2.80 12.45 -3.15
C ARG A 190 3.32 13.46 -2.14
N TRP A 191 4.56 13.29 -1.74
CA TRP A 191 5.17 14.23 -0.80
C TRP A 191 5.42 15.56 -1.52
N ARG A 192 4.84 16.62 -0.97
CA ARG A 192 5.19 18.01 -1.26
C ARG A 192 5.55 18.67 0.06
N LEU A 193 6.53 19.56 0.04
CA LEU A 193 7.07 20.18 1.25
C LEU A 193 5.95 20.81 2.10
N GLU A 194 5.03 21.53 1.47
CA GLU A 194 3.97 22.29 2.14
C GLU A 194 2.84 21.39 2.69
N SER A 195 2.74 20.14 2.22
CA SER A 195 1.59 19.28 2.49
C SER A 195 1.94 17.89 2.99
N MET A 196 3.19 17.63 3.41
CA MET A 196 3.62 16.30 3.86
C MET A 196 2.72 15.75 4.97
N ASP A 197 2.58 16.47 6.08
CA ASP A 197 1.79 16.01 7.23
C ASP A 197 0.30 15.89 6.88
N ARG A 198 -0.26 16.84 6.11
CA ARG A 198 -1.65 16.77 5.64
C ARG A 198 -1.90 15.54 4.75
N THR A 199 -0.94 15.21 3.88
CA THR A 199 -1.02 14.06 2.99
C THR A 199 -1.02 12.75 3.77
N LEU A 200 -0.14 12.66 4.77
CA LEU A 200 -0.07 11.51 5.68
C LEU A 200 -1.36 11.35 6.48
N LEU A 201 -1.83 12.41 7.13
CA LEU A 201 -3.06 12.41 7.93
C LEU A 201 -4.27 12.01 7.09
N ARG A 202 -4.37 12.51 5.85
CA ARG A 202 -5.47 12.16 4.94
C ARG A 202 -5.43 10.68 4.55
N LYS A 203 -4.26 10.12 4.21
CA LYS A 203 -4.12 8.69 3.90
C LYS A 203 -4.46 7.82 5.13
N GLN A 204 -4.03 8.22 6.32
CA GLN A 204 -4.36 7.54 7.59
C GLN A 204 -5.86 7.58 7.90
N ALA A 205 -6.53 8.71 7.67
CA ALA A 205 -7.97 8.83 7.86
C ALA A 205 -8.75 7.90 6.91
N LEU A 206 -8.33 7.80 5.64
CA LEU A 206 -8.91 6.87 4.67
C LEU A 206 -8.70 5.41 5.08
N LEU A 207 -7.51 5.07 5.56
CA LEU A 207 -7.20 3.75 6.11
C LEU A 207 -8.13 3.42 7.28
N GLY A 208 -8.23 4.31 8.27
CA GLY A 208 -9.07 4.09 9.46
C GLY A 208 -10.55 3.90 9.11
N ARG A 209 -11.10 4.68 8.19
CA ARG A 209 -12.48 4.51 7.70
C ARG A 209 -12.71 3.17 7.01
N ALA A 210 -11.78 2.74 6.16
CA ALA A 210 -11.90 1.47 5.46
C ALA A 210 -11.74 0.27 6.40
N VAL A 211 -10.76 0.31 7.32
CA VAL A 211 -10.55 -0.73 8.35
C VAL A 211 -11.80 -0.87 9.22
N ALA A 212 -12.33 0.23 9.76
CA ALA A 212 -13.54 0.19 10.60
C ALA A 212 -14.76 -0.42 9.89
N ARG A 213 -14.88 -0.27 8.56
CA ARG A 213 -15.95 -0.91 7.79
C ARG A 213 -15.72 -2.41 7.62
N TYR A 214 -14.48 -2.83 7.39
CA TYR A 214 -14.15 -4.26 7.30
C TYR A 214 -14.20 -4.96 8.66
N GLU A 215 -13.87 -4.29 9.76
CA GLU A 215 -14.05 -4.85 11.10
C GLU A 215 -15.52 -5.16 11.38
N LYS A 216 -16.46 -4.32 10.93
CA LYS A 216 -17.89 -4.64 11.02
C LYS A 216 -18.25 -5.90 10.21
N VAL A 217 -17.68 -6.07 9.02
CA VAL A 217 -17.87 -7.30 8.20
C VAL A 217 -17.26 -8.51 8.90
N GLU A 218 -16.11 -8.35 9.56
CA GLU A 218 -15.47 -9.40 10.34
C GLU A 218 -16.32 -9.83 11.55
N THR A 219 -16.96 -8.89 12.23
CA THR A 219 -17.83 -9.21 13.37
C THR A 219 -19.09 -9.95 12.93
N LEU A 220 -19.77 -9.45 11.89
CA LEU A 220 -21.14 -9.85 11.54
C LEU A 220 -21.25 -10.82 10.35
N GLY A 221 -20.16 -11.03 9.58
CA GLY A 221 -20.17 -11.91 8.42
C GLY A 221 -19.97 -13.38 8.75
N GLY A 222 -20.35 -14.26 7.83
CA GLY A 222 -20.01 -15.68 7.88
C GLY A 222 -18.50 -15.93 7.74
N PRO A 223 -18.03 -17.18 7.95
CA PRO A 223 -16.60 -17.49 8.06
C PRO A 223 -15.76 -17.04 6.86
N ALA A 224 -16.31 -17.14 5.64
CA ALA A 224 -15.65 -16.67 4.43
C ALA A 224 -15.56 -15.14 4.36
N ALA A 225 -16.61 -14.41 4.76
CA ALA A 225 -16.57 -12.95 4.88
C ALA A 225 -15.58 -12.47 5.94
N LYS A 226 -15.49 -13.15 7.09
CA LYS A 226 -14.48 -12.85 8.13
C LYS A 226 -13.06 -13.00 7.59
N ALA A 227 -12.77 -14.11 6.90
CA ALA A 227 -11.46 -14.35 6.30
C ALA A 227 -11.11 -13.29 5.24
N ALA A 228 -12.07 -12.94 4.38
CA ALA A 228 -11.90 -11.90 3.36
C ALA A 228 -11.67 -10.51 3.99
N ALA A 229 -12.45 -10.14 5.00
CA ALA A 229 -12.33 -8.86 5.69
C ALA A 229 -10.96 -8.69 6.36
N ARG A 230 -10.51 -9.70 7.12
CA ARG A 230 -9.18 -9.71 7.73
C ARG A 230 -8.06 -9.61 6.69
N PHE A 231 -8.20 -10.32 5.57
CA PHE A 231 -7.23 -10.23 4.48
C PHE A 231 -7.18 -8.82 3.90
N ARG A 232 -8.34 -8.17 3.70
CA ARG A 232 -8.40 -6.79 3.22
C ARG A 232 -7.77 -5.80 4.19
N ILE A 233 -8.01 -5.96 5.48
CA ILE A 233 -7.36 -5.16 6.53
C ILE A 233 -5.84 -5.31 6.46
N ALA A 234 -5.35 -6.56 6.39
CA ALA A 234 -3.92 -6.84 6.25
C ALA A 234 -3.31 -6.20 4.98
N ALA A 235 -4.00 -6.33 3.85
CA ALA A 235 -3.61 -5.74 2.57
C ALA A 235 -3.52 -4.21 2.64
N MET A 236 -4.47 -3.54 3.30
CA MET A 236 -4.45 -2.09 3.46
C MET A 236 -3.28 -1.62 4.33
N TYR A 237 -2.98 -2.32 5.43
CA TYR A 237 -1.80 -2.01 6.23
C TYR A 237 -0.50 -2.22 5.45
N HIS A 238 -0.41 -3.29 4.67
CA HIS A 238 0.74 -3.53 3.80
C HIS A 238 0.89 -2.36 2.80
N HIS A 239 -0.18 -2.00 2.08
CA HIS A 239 -0.13 -0.89 1.13
C HIS A 239 0.18 0.46 1.78
N MET A 240 -0.29 0.70 3.01
CA MET A 240 0.07 1.90 3.78
C MET A 240 1.57 1.94 4.05
N ALA A 241 2.17 0.82 4.44
CA ALA A 241 3.62 0.74 4.65
C ALA A 241 4.41 1.06 3.38
N GLU A 242 3.95 0.57 2.22
CA GLU A 242 4.56 0.84 0.91
C GLU A 242 4.41 2.32 0.52
N ALA A 243 3.25 2.93 0.77
CA ALA A 243 3.03 4.34 0.45
C ALA A 243 3.99 5.26 1.21
N LEU A 244 4.41 4.86 2.42
CA LEU A 244 5.34 5.61 3.26
C LEU A 244 6.80 5.56 2.82
N THR A 245 7.17 4.64 1.92
CA THR A 245 8.54 4.55 1.42
C THR A 245 8.78 5.40 0.18
N SER A 246 7.75 6.08 -0.35
CA SER A 246 7.81 6.93 -1.54
C SER A 246 8.86 8.05 -1.44
N GLU A 247 9.38 8.47 -2.61
CA GLU A 247 10.51 9.42 -2.70
C GLU A 247 10.14 10.77 -2.08
N LEU A 248 10.95 11.21 -1.11
CA LEU A 248 10.78 12.48 -0.43
C LEU A 248 11.04 13.67 -1.37
N PRO A 249 10.41 14.84 -1.11
CA PRO A 249 10.59 16.04 -1.93
C PRO A 249 12.07 16.39 -2.06
N LYS A 250 12.52 16.79 -3.25
CA LYS A 250 13.93 17.09 -3.52
C LYS A 250 14.38 18.37 -2.79
N GLU A 251 13.43 19.23 -2.49
CA GLU A 251 13.54 20.52 -1.80
C GLU A 251 13.93 20.36 -0.33
N LEU A 252 13.72 19.19 0.28
CA LEU A 252 14.19 18.93 1.65
C LEU A 252 15.71 18.94 1.72
N ASN A 253 16.23 19.73 2.66
CA ASN A 253 17.65 19.72 2.99
C ASN A 253 18.07 18.34 3.58
N LYS A 254 19.38 18.11 3.68
CA LYS A 254 19.94 16.80 4.08
C LYS A 254 19.45 16.34 5.46
N GLU A 255 19.34 17.26 6.42
CA GLU A 255 18.91 16.94 7.78
C GLU A 255 17.41 16.63 7.85
N GLN A 256 16.58 17.48 7.26
CA GLN A 256 15.14 17.30 7.16
C GLN A 256 14.81 15.98 6.44
N ARG A 257 15.51 15.68 5.35
CA ARG A 257 15.37 14.42 4.62
C ARG A 257 15.67 13.23 5.52
N ARG A 258 16.81 13.24 6.23
CA ARG A 258 17.17 12.16 7.17
C ARG A 258 16.11 11.97 8.26
N LYS A 259 15.63 13.06 8.87
CA LYS A 259 14.60 13.03 9.92
C LYS A 259 13.28 12.46 9.40
N SER A 260 12.81 12.95 8.25
CA SER A 260 11.58 12.48 7.60
C SER A 260 11.70 11.02 7.16
N THR A 261 12.83 10.60 6.59
CA THR A 261 13.09 9.21 6.23
C THR A 261 12.99 8.31 7.45
N ARG A 262 13.67 8.62 8.55
CA ARG A 262 13.60 7.81 9.79
C ARG A 262 12.17 7.72 10.34
N LYS A 263 11.44 8.85 10.37
CA LYS A 263 10.04 8.90 10.82
C LYS A 263 9.15 7.99 9.96
N LEU A 264 9.21 8.14 8.64
CA LEU A 264 8.38 7.37 7.71
C LEU A 264 8.75 5.89 7.68
N GLN A 265 10.04 5.54 7.81
CA GLN A 265 10.52 4.17 7.96
C GLN A 265 9.92 3.51 9.21
N GLY A 266 10.02 4.17 10.38
CA GLY A 266 9.47 3.63 11.62
C GLY A 266 7.96 3.38 11.52
N LEU A 267 7.22 4.29 10.88
CA LEU A 267 5.80 4.10 10.59
C LEU A 267 5.55 2.96 9.61
N SER A 268 6.35 2.85 8.55
CA SER A 268 6.24 1.79 7.54
C SER A 268 6.43 0.41 8.20
N VAL A 269 7.49 0.22 9.00
CA VAL A 269 7.74 -1.02 9.75
C VAL A 269 6.58 -1.35 10.70
N ALA A 270 6.05 -0.36 11.42
CA ALA A 270 4.89 -0.57 12.29
C ALA A 270 3.66 -1.07 11.51
N TYR A 271 3.39 -0.51 10.32
CA TYR A 271 2.31 -0.99 9.45
C TYR A 271 2.58 -2.37 8.85
N LEU A 272 3.82 -2.71 8.49
CA LEU A 272 4.19 -4.07 8.08
C LEU A 272 3.97 -5.08 9.20
N GLY A 273 4.30 -4.73 10.45
CA GLY A 273 4.02 -5.55 11.62
C GLY A 273 2.51 -5.81 11.81
N ARG A 274 1.69 -4.77 11.67
CA ARG A 274 0.22 -4.89 11.69
C ARG A 274 -0.30 -5.77 10.56
N ALA A 275 0.21 -5.58 9.34
CA ALA A 275 -0.14 -6.39 8.18
C ALA A 275 0.20 -7.87 8.40
N LEU A 276 1.42 -8.18 8.88
CA LEU A 276 1.86 -9.54 9.18
C LEU A 276 0.95 -10.20 10.23
N SER A 277 0.65 -9.49 11.32
CA SER A 277 -0.25 -9.98 12.36
C SER A 277 -1.63 -10.32 11.79
N ALA A 278 -2.20 -9.39 11.00
CA ALA A 278 -3.50 -9.58 10.37
C ALA A 278 -3.51 -10.75 9.36
N TYR A 279 -2.47 -10.89 8.51
CA TYR A 279 -2.38 -12.05 7.61
C TYR A 279 -2.26 -13.38 8.36
N ARG A 280 -1.49 -13.44 9.46
CA ARG A 280 -1.44 -14.63 10.32
C ARG A 280 -2.80 -14.93 10.96
N ALA A 281 -3.56 -13.90 11.32
CA ALA A 281 -4.91 -14.06 11.86
C ALA A 281 -5.91 -14.60 10.83
N VAL A 282 -5.75 -14.29 9.54
CA VAL A 282 -6.57 -14.89 8.46
C VAL A 282 -6.38 -16.40 8.40
N ALA A 283 -5.15 -16.88 8.55
CA ALA A 283 -4.85 -18.32 8.49
C ALA A 283 -5.60 -19.14 9.56
N ARG A 284 -6.00 -18.50 10.67
CA ARG A 284 -6.71 -19.11 11.80
C ARG A 284 -8.25 -19.05 11.69
N VAL A 285 -8.82 -18.36 10.71
CA VAL A 285 -10.28 -18.23 10.56
C VAL A 285 -10.89 -19.57 10.12
N ALA A 286 -12.12 -19.93 10.53
CA ALA A 286 -12.81 -21.09 9.95
C ALA A 286 -13.23 -20.81 8.49
N GLY A 287 -13.12 -21.79 7.57
CA GLY A 287 -13.52 -21.59 6.17
C GLY A 287 -12.61 -20.65 5.34
N GLY A 288 -13.03 -20.32 4.11
CA GLY A 288 -12.34 -19.34 3.25
C GLY A 288 -10.95 -19.75 2.76
N GLN A 289 -10.75 -21.00 2.33
CA GLN A 289 -9.41 -21.54 2.03
C GLN A 289 -8.57 -20.70 1.05
N ARG A 290 -9.20 -20.13 0.02
CA ARG A 290 -8.52 -19.22 -0.91
C ARG A 290 -7.87 -18.03 -0.19
N TRP A 291 -8.54 -17.45 0.80
CA TRP A 291 -8.02 -16.32 1.57
C TRP A 291 -6.89 -16.73 2.49
N LYS A 292 -6.98 -17.92 3.10
CA LYS A 292 -5.92 -18.49 3.93
C LYS A 292 -4.64 -18.69 3.13
N GLN A 293 -4.73 -19.33 1.97
CA GLN A 293 -3.57 -19.58 1.12
C GLN A 293 -2.90 -18.27 0.69
N LEU A 294 -3.69 -17.27 0.28
CA LEU A 294 -3.16 -15.94 -0.04
C LEU A 294 -2.50 -15.29 1.19
N ALA A 295 -3.16 -15.31 2.34
CA ALA A 295 -2.64 -14.72 3.57
C ALA A 295 -1.36 -15.40 4.05
N GLN A 296 -1.26 -16.71 3.94
CA GLN A 296 -0.05 -17.47 4.29
C GLN A 296 1.12 -17.07 3.41
N ARG A 297 0.92 -16.96 2.09
CA ARG A 297 1.96 -16.50 1.15
C ARG A 297 2.45 -15.09 1.51
N GLU A 298 1.52 -14.18 1.78
CA GLU A 298 1.84 -12.80 2.18
C GLU A 298 2.52 -12.75 3.56
N ALA A 299 2.05 -13.53 4.54
CA ALA A 299 2.66 -13.61 5.87
C ALA A 299 4.06 -14.23 5.85
N GLN A 300 4.31 -15.23 4.99
CA GLN A 300 5.65 -15.80 4.81
C GLN A 300 6.58 -14.81 4.11
N SER A 301 6.08 -14.06 3.13
CA SER A 301 6.82 -12.97 2.51
C SER A 301 7.20 -11.93 3.57
N LEU A 302 6.22 -11.31 4.25
CA LEU A 302 6.46 -10.32 5.29
C LEU A 302 7.28 -10.85 6.48
N GLY A 303 7.10 -12.10 6.87
CA GLY A 303 7.84 -12.73 7.95
C GLY A 303 9.33 -12.86 7.63
N ARG A 304 9.67 -13.19 6.37
CA ARG A 304 11.06 -13.16 5.90
C ARG A 304 11.63 -11.75 5.90
N LEU A 305 10.81 -10.76 5.52
CA LEU A 305 11.20 -9.35 5.50
C LEU A 305 11.53 -8.82 6.89
N LEU A 306 10.62 -9.01 7.85
CA LEU A 306 10.78 -8.51 9.21
C LEU A 306 11.75 -9.38 10.03
N GLY A 307 11.82 -10.68 9.77
CA GLY A 307 12.70 -11.63 10.46
C GLY A 307 14.17 -11.55 10.03
N GLY A 308 14.45 -11.09 8.81
CA GLY A 308 15.81 -10.81 8.35
C GLY A 308 16.53 -9.75 9.21
N GLU A 309 15.79 -8.82 9.81
CA GLU A 309 16.33 -7.80 10.71
C GLU A 309 16.78 -8.37 12.07
N ALA A 310 16.14 -9.44 12.56
CA ALA A 310 16.44 -10.02 13.86
C ALA A 310 17.70 -10.90 13.83
N LYS A 311 17.89 -11.69 12.77
CA LYS A 311 19.08 -12.57 12.63
C LYS A 311 20.36 -11.80 12.30
N GLY A 312 20.26 -10.62 11.67
CA GLY A 312 21.41 -9.73 11.46
C GLY A 312 21.99 -9.15 12.75
N LYS A 313 21.22 -9.12 13.84
CA LYS A 313 21.67 -8.66 15.17
C LYS A 313 22.30 -9.76 16.03
N SER A 314 22.03 -11.03 15.74
CA SER A 314 22.49 -12.17 16.57
C SER A 314 23.84 -12.74 16.15
N LYS A 315 24.37 -12.41 14.97
CA LYS A 315 25.69 -12.86 14.49
C LYS A 315 26.83 -11.88 14.76
N ARG A 316 26.60 -10.89 15.63
CA ARG A 316 27.61 -9.90 16.06
C ARG A 316 27.62 -9.79 17.58
N ARG A 317 27.75 -10.92 18.25
CA ARG A 317 28.25 -11.04 19.61
C ARG A 317 29.44 -11.97 19.57
#